data_AF-A0A974UGB2-F1
#
_entry.id   AF-A0A974UGB2-F1
#
_cell.length_a   1.000
_cell.length_b   1.000
_cell.length_c   1.000
_cell.angle_alpha   90.00
_cell.angle_beta   90.00
_cell.angle_gamma   90.00
#
_symmetry.space_group_name_H-M   'P 1'
#
loop_
_entity.id
_entity.type
_entity.pdbx_description
1 polymer ?
#
loop_
_entity_poly.entity_id
_entity_poly.type
_entity_poly.pdbx_seq_one_letter_code
_entity_poly.pdbx_strand_id
1 'polypeptide(L)'
;MNSEENQTISQENWDLWYQDRFELGSPRQIELSGQGLANGLVELWARHLHETVQPTGLTGFAKFDMWWKDAFWPVLIFGDEEGQVKIRQWVYDERVAGPNYLDTADRSLLQMIAETHAQLLRNDLESDAIVSIASETESKTDFMAALNQMREGLES
;
A
#
# COMPACT_ATOMS: atom_id res chain seq x y z
N MET A 1 26.55 6.26 28.54
CA MET A 1 25.90 7.31 27.74
C MET A 1 24.87 6.59 26.90
N ASN A 2 23.62 6.61 27.34
CA ASN A 2 22.51 5.99 26.65
C ASN A 2 21.95 7.01 25.66
N SER A 3 22.14 6.75 24.37
CA SER A 3 21.38 7.41 23.32
C SER A 3 20.30 6.42 22.91
N GLU A 4 19.23 6.34 23.71
CA GLU A 4 17.97 5.79 23.21
C GLU A 4 17.39 6.86 22.28
N GLU A 5 17.65 6.68 20.97
CA GLU A 5 16.90 7.34 19.91
C GLU A 5 15.43 6.95 20.08
N ASN A 6 14.71 7.81 20.78
CA ASN A 6 13.27 7.73 20.93
C ASN A 6 12.65 8.13 19.58
N GLN A 7 12.72 7.24 18.59
CA GLN A 7 11.91 7.34 17.39
C GLN A 7 10.47 7.43 17.86
N THR A 8 9.89 8.61 17.72
CA THR A 8 8.51 8.86 18.07
C THR A 8 7.68 7.99 17.13
N ILE A 9 7.27 6.80 17.59
CA ILE A 9 6.38 5.93 16.84
C ILE A 9 5.13 6.78 16.61
N SER A 10 4.96 7.23 15.37
CA SER A 10 3.85 8.06 14.97
C SER A 10 2.54 7.35 15.35
N GLN A 11 1.77 7.93 16.26
CA GLN A 11 0.54 7.35 16.80
C GLN A 11 -0.66 7.49 15.83
N GLU A 12 -0.39 7.69 14.54
CA GLU A 12 -1.38 7.93 13.50
C GLU A 12 -2.42 6.80 13.45
N ASN A 13 -3.66 7.08 13.83
CA ASN A 13 -4.71 6.07 13.88
C ASN A 13 -5.37 5.87 12.52
N TRP A 14 -5.70 4.61 12.20
CA TRP A 14 -6.33 4.27 10.93
C TRP A 14 -7.36 3.14 11.07
N ASP A 15 -8.33 3.13 10.16
CA ASP A 15 -9.24 2.00 9.91
C ASP A 15 -9.12 1.56 8.46
N LEU A 16 -8.95 0.27 8.21
CA LEU A 16 -9.06 -0.33 6.89
C LEU A 16 -10.52 -0.73 6.65
N TRP A 17 -11.07 -0.24 5.56
CA TRP A 17 -12.45 -0.50 5.15
C TRP A 17 -12.47 -1.42 3.93
N TYR A 18 -13.43 -2.34 3.93
CA TYR A 18 -13.75 -3.22 2.82
C TYR A 18 -15.14 -2.92 2.27
N GLN A 19 -15.29 -3.06 0.96
CA GLN A 19 -16.56 -3.07 0.28
C GLN A 19 -16.56 -4.10 -0.86
N ASP A 20 -17.56 -4.97 -0.89
CA ASP A 20 -17.84 -5.84 -2.03
C ASP A 20 -18.52 -5.03 -3.14
N ARG A 21 -17.97 -5.07 -4.36
CA ARG A 21 -18.49 -4.34 -5.52
C ARG A 21 -19.74 -4.98 -6.15
N PHE A 22 -20.09 -6.23 -5.83
CA PHE A 22 -21.30 -6.88 -6.38
C PHE A 22 -22.58 -6.49 -5.66
N GLU A 23 -22.50 -6.20 -4.37
CA GLU A 23 -23.67 -5.86 -3.57
C GLU A 23 -23.92 -4.35 -3.64
N LEU A 24 -24.64 -3.92 -4.69
CA LEU A 24 -25.15 -2.56 -4.83
C LEU A 24 -25.96 -2.16 -3.58
N GLY A 25 -25.33 -1.40 -2.68
CA GLY A 25 -25.94 -0.91 -1.44
C GLY A 25 -25.35 -1.47 -0.15
N SER A 26 -24.41 -2.42 -0.22
CA SER A 26 -23.72 -2.89 0.99
C SER A 26 -22.81 -1.78 1.54
N PRO A 27 -23.01 -1.37 2.81
CA PRO A 27 -22.17 -0.35 3.42
C PRO A 27 -20.75 -0.90 3.57
N ARG A 28 -19.76 -0.03 3.39
CA ARG A 28 -18.38 -0.38 3.74
C ARG A 28 -18.29 -0.81 5.21
N GLN A 29 -17.44 -1.78 5.50
CA GLN A 29 -17.24 -2.33 6.83
C GLN A 29 -15.78 -2.14 7.26
N ILE A 30 -15.55 -1.93 8.55
CA ILE A 30 -14.19 -1.89 9.09
C ILE A 30 -13.70 -3.34 9.21
N GLU A 31 -12.63 -3.67 8.50
CA GLU A 31 -11.96 -4.97 8.57
C GLU A 31 -10.89 -4.98 9.65
N LEU A 32 -10.14 -3.87 9.78
CA LEU A 32 -9.00 -3.77 10.66
C LEU A 32 -8.82 -2.33 11.14
N SER A 33 -8.26 -2.16 12.33
CA SER A 33 -7.86 -0.87 12.87
C SER A 33 -6.47 -0.97 13.48
N GLY A 34 -5.72 0.13 13.46
CA GLY A 34 -4.39 0.16 14.04
C GLY A 34 -3.81 1.56 14.20
N GLN A 35 -2.50 1.57 14.46
CA GLN A 35 -1.68 2.76 14.65
C GLN A 35 -0.45 2.73 13.74
N GLY A 36 0.04 3.92 13.39
CA GLY A 36 1.14 4.14 12.47
C GLY A 36 0.65 4.12 11.02
N LEU A 37 0.77 5.25 10.32
CA LEU A 37 0.31 5.40 8.94
C LEU A 37 0.93 4.35 8.01
N ALA A 38 2.24 4.12 8.13
CA ALA A 38 2.93 3.10 7.34
C ALA A 38 2.38 1.69 7.60
N ASN A 39 2.02 1.34 8.84
CA ASN A 39 1.44 0.03 9.15
C ASN A 39 0.06 -0.15 8.50
N GLY A 40 -0.77 0.90 8.52
CA GLY A 40 -2.06 0.87 7.85
C GLY A 40 -1.91 0.77 6.33
N LEU A 41 -0.92 1.46 5.77
CA LEU A 41 -0.60 1.38 4.34
C LEU A 41 -0.06 0.02 3.93
N VAL A 42 0.71 -0.67 4.79
CA VAL A 42 1.10 -2.08 4.56
C VAL A 42 -0.15 -2.93 4.38
N GLU A 43 -1.11 -2.85 5.29
CA GLU A 43 -2.36 -3.62 5.22
C GLU A 43 -3.21 -3.26 4.00
N LEU A 44 -3.35 -1.96 3.71
CA LEU A 44 -4.07 -1.48 2.53
C LEU A 44 -3.46 -2.02 1.24
N TRP A 45 -2.15 -1.86 1.04
CA TRP A 45 -1.45 -2.34 -0.14
C TRP A 45 -1.52 -3.85 -0.27
N ALA A 46 -1.32 -4.59 0.82
CA ALA A 46 -1.36 -6.04 0.80
C ALA A 46 -2.74 -6.55 0.34
N ARG A 47 -3.81 -6.05 0.97
CA ARG A 47 -5.19 -6.44 0.65
C ARG A 47 -5.58 -6.04 -0.76
N HIS A 48 -5.25 -4.82 -1.18
CA HIS A 48 -5.51 -4.34 -2.53
C HIS A 48 -4.81 -5.21 -3.59
N LEU A 49 -3.51 -5.44 -3.45
CA LEU A 49 -2.75 -6.25 -4.41
C LEU A 49 -3.19 -7.72 -4.41
N HIS A 50 -3.59 -8.26 -3.26
CA HIS A 50 -4.00 -9.66 -3.13
C HIS A 50 -5.41 -9.92 -3.66
N GLU A 51 -6.37 -9.05 -3.34
CA GLU A 51 -7.81 -9.28 -3.55
C GLU A 51 -8.44 -8.37 -4.62
N THR A 52 -7.90 -7.16 -4.81
CA THR A 52 -8.40 -6.17 -5.78
C THR A 52 -7.66 -6.23 -7.11
N VAL A 53 -6.39 -6.63 -7.16
CA VAL A 53 -5.63 -6.73 -8.42
C VAL A 53 -5.55 -8.19 -8.85
N GLN A 54 -6.14 -8.53 -10.01
CA GLN A 54 -5.99 -9.87 -10.58
C GLN A 54 -4.69 -9.99 -11.39
N PRO A 55 -4.11 -11.20 -11.55
CA PRO A 55 -2.94 -11.40 -12.39
C PRO A 55 -3.12 -10.98 -13.85
N THR A 56 -4.36 -10.91 -14.33
CA THR A 56 -4.75 -10.51 -15.69
C THR A 56 -4.85 -8.99 -15.87
N GLY A 57 -4.67 -8.19 -14.81
CA GLY A 57 -4.91 -6.74 -14.82
C GLY A 57 -6.36 -6.33 -14.55
N LEU A 58 -7.30 -7.28 -14.56
CA LEU A 58 -8.67 -6.99 -14.17
C LEU A 58 -8.76 -6.65 -12.69
N THR A 59 -9.60 -5.69 -12.34
CA THR A 59 -9.92 -5.44 -10.93
C THR A 59 -10.81 -6.56 -10.39
N GLY A 60 -10.40 -7.14 -9.26
CA GLY A 60 -11.22 -8.00 -8.41
C GLY A 60 -12.43 -7.26 -7.85
N PHE A 61 -13.24 -8.01 -7.11
CA PHE A 61 -14.52 -7.53 -6.60
C PHE A 61 -14.42 -6.84 -5.24
N ALA A 62 -13.27 -6.99 -4.58
CA ALA A 62 -12.97 -6.29 -3.35
C ALA A 62 -12.53 -4.86 -3.64
N LYS A 63 -13.04 -3.90 -2.88
CA LYS A 63 -12.47 -2.55 -2.76
C LYS A 63 -11.98 -2.35 -1.33
N PHE A 64 -10.76 -1.87 -1.20
CA PHE A 64 -10.20 -1.43 0.07
C PHE A 64 -9.92 0.07 0.03
N ASP A 65 -10.26 0.77 1.10
CA ASP A 65 -9.81 2.13 1.40
C ASP A 65 -9.39 2.21 2.87
N MET A 66 -8.45 3.09 3.19
CA MET A 66 -8.02 3.31 4.56
C MET A 66 -8.48 4.69 5.02
N TRP A 67 -9.19 4.76 6.14
CA TRP A 67 -9.53 6.02 6.79
C TRP A 67 -8.40 6.43 7.72
N TRP A 68 -7.60 7.43 7.33
CA TRP A 68 -6.59 8.04 8.18
C TRP A 68 -7.27 9.06 9.11
N LYS A 69 -7.48 8.67 10.36
CA LYS A 69 -8.35 9.39 11.31
C LYS A 69 -7.84 10.76 11.63
N ASP A 70 -6.54 10.88 11.86
CA ASP A 70 -5.93 12.12 12.33
C ASP A 70 -5.95 13.22 11.26
N ALA A 71 -5.88 12.83 9.99
CA ALA A 71 -6.04 13.72 8.84
C ALA A 71 -7.51 13.86 8.38
N PHE A 72 -8.44 13.07 8.94
CA PHE A 72 -9.82 12.94 8.47
C PHE A 72 -9.93 12.68 6.97
N TRP A 73 -9.05 11.82 6.45
CA TRP A 73 -8.87 11.63 5.01
C TRP A 73 -8.99 10.16 4.58
N PRO A 74 -9.71 9.85 3.49
CA PRO A 74 -9.72 8.52 2.90
C PRO A 74 -8.50 8.33 1.99
N VAL A 75 -7.73 7.30 2.25
CA VAL A 75 -6.58 6.89 1.44
C VAL A 75 -6.99 5.74 0.54
N LEU A 76 -6.76 5.92 -0.76
CA LEU A 76 -7.03 4.97 -1.82
C LEU A 76 -5.71 4.65 -2.54
N ILE A 77 -5.69 3.54 -3.27
CA ILE A 77 -4.61 3.23 -4.20
C ILE A 77 -5.07 3.60 -5.62
N PHE A 78 -4.41 4.61 -6.18
CA PHE A 78 -4.54 5.10 -7.54
C PHE A 78 -3.33 4.72 -8.40
N GLY A 79 -3.53 4.75 -9.72
CA GLY A 79 -2.51 4.48 -10.73
C GLY A 79 -3.03 3.54 -11.82
N ASP A 80 -2.23 3.33 -12.86
CA ASP A 80 -2.58 2.45 -13.98
C ASP A 80 -2.58 0.96 -13.60
N GLU A 81 -3.33 0.17 -14.36
CA GLU A 81 -3.47 -1.26 -14.10
C GLU A 81 -2.16 -2.03 -14.29
N GLU A 82 -1.31 -1.62 -15.24
CA GLU A 82 -0.05 -2.30 -15.55
C GLU A 82 0.94 -2.22 -14.38
N GLY A 83 1.15 -1.03 -13.83
CA GLY A 83 1.98 -0.81 -12.66
C GLY A 83 1.48 -1.56 -11.44
N GLN A 84 0.16 -1.59 -11.22
CA GLN A 84 -0.44 -2.34 -10.12
C GLN A 84 -0.22 -3.86 -10.26
N VAL A 85 -0.34 -4.41 -11.47
CA VAL A 85 -0.04 -5.82 -11.76
C VAL A 85 1.43 -6.13 -11.52
N LYS A 86 2.35 -5.28 -11.98
CA LYS A 86 3.79 -5.45 -11.75
C LYS A 86 4.12 -5.45 -10.25
N ILE A 87 3.60 -4.48 -9.49
CA ILE A 87 3.78 -4.44 -8.03
C ILE A 87 3.25 -5.73 -7.39
N ARG A 88 2.05 -6.16 -7.77
CA ARG A 88 1.47 -7.40 -7.27
C ARG A 88 2.39 -8.60 -7.51
N GLN A 89 2.89 -8.75 -8.74
CA GLN A 89 3.82 -9.83 -9.09
C GLN A 89 5.12 -9.75 -8.28
N TRP A 90 5.67 -8.55 -8.04
CA TRP A 90 6.88 -8.41 -7.23
C TRP A 90 6.67 -8.65 -5.74
N VAL A 91 5.48 -8.36 -5.21
CA VAL A 91 5.11 -8.60 -3.81
C VAL A 91 4.75 -10.07 -3.58
N TYR A 92 3.93 -10.69 -4.42
CA TYR A 92 3.39 -12.03 -4.17
C TYR A 92 4.04 -13.15 -4.99
N ASP A 93 4.92 -12.81 -5.93
CA ASP A 93 5.39 -13.74 -6.96
C ASP A 93 4.19 -14.37 -7.71
N GLU A 94 4.37 -15.52 -8.37
CA GLU A 94 3.27 -16.36 -8.87
C GLU A 94 2.51 -17.09 -7.73
N ARG A 95 2.93 -16.92 -6.47
CA ARG A 95 2.44 -17.71 -5.33
C ARG A 95 1.33 -16.98 -4.56
N VAL A 96 0.12 -17.09 -5.05
CA VAL A 96 -1.10 -16.57 -4.37
C VAL A 96 -1.72 -17.62 -3.43
N ALA A 97 -1.00 -18.68 -3.08
CA ALA A 97 -1.55 -19.80 -2.32
C ALA A 97 -1.16 -19.71 -0.84
N GLY A 98 -2.04 -19.15 -0.01
CA GLY A 98 -1.92 -19.18 1.44
C GLY A 98 -3.16 -18.63 2.14
N PRO A 99 -3.50 -19.11 3.35
CA PRO A 99 -4.65 -18.61 4.11
C PRO A 99 -4.43 -17.18 4.66
N ASN A 100 -3.20 -16.69 4.66
CA ASN A 100 -2.82 -15.38 5.15
C ASN A 100 -1.94 -14.68 4.10
N TYR A 101 -2.47 -13.61 3.52
CA TYR A 101 -1.82 -12.86 2.44
C TYR A 101 -0.45 -12.30 2.86
N LEU A 102 -0.25 -11.90 4.13
CA LEU A 102 1.05 -11.38 4.56
C LEU A 102 2.14 -12.46 4.65
N ASP A 103 1.79 -13.74 4.65
CA ASP A 103 2.76 -14.83 4.77
C ASP A 103 3.39 -15.19 3.43
N THR A 104 2.74 -14.83 2.31
CA THR A 104 3.26 -15.01 0.95
C THR A 104 3.82 -13.72 0.35
N ALA A 105 3.57 -12.57 0.97
CA ALA A 105 4.08 -11.29 0.53
C ALA A 105 5.58 -11.11 0.83
N ASP A 106 6.31 -10.47 -0.10
CA ASP A 106 7.58 -9.83 0.20
C ASP A 106 7.32 -8.63 1.11
N ARG A 107 7.44 -8.88 2.41
CA ARG A 107 7.21 -7.89 3.46
C ARG A 107 8.17 -6.70 3.38
N SER A 108 9.39 -6.90 2.90
CA SER A 108 10.37 -5.82 2.79
C SER A 108 9.98 -4.84 1.68
N LEU A 109 9.57 -5.36 0.52
CA LEU A 109 9.07 -4.53 -0.57
C LEU A 109 7.77 -3.82 -0.18
N LEU A 110 6.84 -4.54 0.45
CA LEU A 110 5.56 -3.98 0.89
C LEU A 110 5.76 -2.85 1.91
N GLN A 111 6.68 -3.03 2.86
CA GLN A 111 7.05 -2.00 3.83
C GLN A 111 7.64 -0.77 3.13
N MET A 112 8.55 -0.96 2.16
CA MET A 112 9.14 0.14 1.40
C MET A 112 8.07 0.93 0.62
N ILE A 113 7.13 0.25 -0.03
CA ILE A 113 6.00 0.88 -0.72
C ILE A 113 5.14 1.69 0.26
N ALA A 114 4.81 1.10 1.41
CA ALA A 114 3.99 1.76 2.43
C ALA A 114 4.66 2.99 3.05
N GLU A 115 5.96 2.92 3.35
CA GLU A 115 6.75 4.05 3.85
C GLU A 115 6.83 5.17 2.81
N THR A 116 7.05 4.81 1.54
CA THR A 116 7.07 5.76 0.43
C THR A 116 5.72 6.44 0.28
N HIS A 117 4.63 5.67 0.31
CA HIS A 117 3.28 6.22 0.23
C HIS A 117 2.95 7.12 1.44
N ALA A 118 3.41 6.76 2.65
CA ALA A 118 3.26 7.61 3.82
C ALA A 118 3.96 8.97 3.64
N GLN A 119 5.14 9.00 3.02
CA GLN A 119 5.84 10.26 2.71
C GLN A 119 5.11 11.07 1.63
N LEU A 120 4.57 10.42 0.60
CA LEU A 120 3.74 11.08 -0.41
C LEU A 120 2.52 11.74 0.21
N LEU A 121 1.76 11.01 1.05
CA LEU A 121 0.57 11.56 1.72
C LEU A 121 0.89 12.75 2.62
N ARG A 122 2.05 12.74 3.30
CA ARG A 122 2.50 13.89 4.11
C ARG A 122 2.90 15.11 3.29
N ASN A 123 3.13 14.93 2.00
CA ASN A 123 3.40 15.98 1.02
C ASN A 123 2.18 16.27 0.12
N ASP A 124 0.99 15.84 0.52
CA ASP A 124 -0.26 15.99 -0.25
C ASP A 124 -0.23 15.34 -1.65
N LEU A 125 0.53 14.25 -1.79
CA LEU A 125 0.63 13.43 -3.00
C LEU A 125 -0.03 12.06 -2.80
N GLU A 126 -0.43 11.42 -3.90
CA GLU A 126 -1.14 10.14 -3.90
C GLU A 126 -0.23 8.98 -4.37
N SER A 127 -0.76 7.76 -4.37
CA SER A 127 0.01 6.56 -4.77
C SER A 127 0.30 6.45 -6.26
N ASP A 128 -0.27 7.32 -7.10
CA ASP A 128 -0.11 7.26 -8.56
C ASP A 128 1.36 7.29 -8.96
N ALA A 129 2.18 8.11 -8.28
CA ALA A 129 3.63 8.17 -8.50
C ALA A 129 4.32 6.80 -8.29
N ILE A 130 3.95 6.05 -7.25
CA ILE A 130 4.49 4.71 -7.00
C ILE A 130 4.12 3.76 -8.13
N VAL A 131 2.85 3.80 -8.55
CA VAL A 131 2.35 2.92 -9.61
C VAL A 131 2.99 3.26 -10.96
N SER A 132 3.15 4.55 -11.28
CA SER A 132 3.81 5.00 -12.50
C SER A 132 5.27 4.52 -12.55
N ILE A 133 6.02 4.63 -11.45
CA ILE A 133 7.40 4.08 -11.38
C ILE A 133 7.39 2.57 -11.66
N ALA A 134 6.43 1.82 -11.12
CA ALA A 134 6.31 0.40 -11.41
C ALA A 134 6.03 0.12 -12.90
N SER A 135 5.17 0.92 -13.52
CA SER A 135 4.85 0.78 -14.95
C SER A 135 6.09 1.02 -15.83
N GLU A 136 6.92 2.01 -15.49
CA GLU A 136 8.10 2.44 -16.25
C GLU A 136 9.34 1.57 -16.01
N THR A 137 9.36 0.79 -14.94
CA THR A 137 10.51 -0.07 -14.60
C THR A 137 10.31 -1.49 -15.09
N GLU A 138 11.41 -2.12 -15.52
CA GLU A 138 11.42 -3.47 -16.06
C GLU A 138 11.64 -4.54 -14.98
N SER A 139 12.23 -4.15 -13.85
CA SER A 139 12.61 -5.08 -12.79
C SER A 139 12.27 -4.56 -11.41
N LYS A 140 12.03 -5.50 -10.49
CA LYS A 140 11.84 -5.22 -9.06
C LYS A 140 13.00 -4.44 -8.46
N THR A 141 14.22 -4.72 -8.88
CA THR A 141 15.42 -4.03 -8.37
C THR A 141 15.43 -2.57 -8.78
N ASP A 142 15.10 -2.28 -10.04
CA ASP A 142 15.04 -0.91 -10.56
C ASP A 142 13.90 -0.13 -9.91
N PHE A 143 12.75 -0.79 -9.72
CA PHE A 143 11.62 -0.25 -8.98
C PHE A 143 12.02 0.17 -7.55
N MET A 144 12.67 -0.73 -6.80
CA MET A 144 13.13 -0.44 -5.44
C MET A 144 14.16 0.71 -5.41
N ALA A 145 15.06 0.77 -6.38
CA ALA A 145 16.02 1.87 -6.48
C ALA A 145 15.33 3.21 -6.74
N ALA A 146 14.35 3.24 -7.65
CA ALA A 146 13.57 4.44 -7.96
C ALA A 146 12.70 4.91 -6.77
N LEU A 147 12.10 3.99 -6.00
CA LEU A 147 11.38 4.36 -4.77
C LEU A 147 12.30 5.03 -3.76
N ASN A 148 13.51 4.49 -3.54
CA ASN A 148 14.46 5.11 -2.62
C ASN A 148 14.87 6.51 -3.09
N GLN A 149 15.14 6.69 -4.38
CA GLN A 149 15.46 8.01 -4.93
C GLN A 149 14.30 9.01 -4.74
N MET A 150 13.05 8.57 -4.93
CA MET A 150 11.87 9.41 -4.72
C MET A 150 11.75 9.84 -3.25
N ARG A 151 11.95 8.91 -2.30
CA ARG A 151 11.93 9.21 -0.86
C ARG A 151 12.98 10.25 -0.47
N GLU A 152 14.22 10.10 -0.94
CA GLU A 152 15.29 11.07 -0.70
C GLU A 152 14.92 12.46 -1.23
N GLY A 153 14.21 12.54 -2.36
CA GLY A 153 13.71 13.79 -2.92
C GLY A 153 12.58 14.44 -2.13
N LEU A 154 11.77 13.67 -1.41
CA LEU A 154 10.66 14.17 -0.57
C LEU A 154 11.11 14.66 0.81
N GLU A 155 12.32 14.29 1.25
CA GLU A 155 12.92 14.73 2.51
C GLU A 155 13.76 16.02 2.38
N SER A 156 13.98 16.49 1.15
CA SER A 156 14.82 17.64 0.79
C SER A 156 14.04 18.96 0.74
#